data_AF-A0A843DAT8-F1
#
_entry.id   AF-A0A843DAT8-F1
#
_cell.length_a   1.000
_cell.length_b   1.000
_cell.length_c   1.000
_cell.angle_alpha   90.00
_cell.angle_beta   90.00
_cell.angle_gamma   90.00
#
_symmetry.space_group_name_H-M   'P 1'
#
loop_
_entity.id
_entity.type
_entity.pdbx_description
1 polymer ?
#
loop_
_entity_poly.entity_id
_entity_poly.type
_entity_poly.pdbx_seq_one_letter_code
_entity_poly.pdbx_strand_id
1 'polypeptide(L)'
;MDTKKLILEKTLKLMIEKQNSIVSIRQISDATGITTGGIYYYFSSKEDIYTEITERYIIDYGKFDIDKLKQIKGNAKEKIHDVMAEIFKKKADWNQN
;
A
#
# COMPACT_ATOMS: atom_id res chain seq x y z
N MET A 1 -22.05 -3.07 -0.57
CA MET A 1 -20.58 -3.12 -0.68
C MET A 1 -20.12 -1.73 -1.08
N ASP A 2 -19.23 -1.12 -0.32
CA ASP A 2 -18.77 0.25 -0.60
C ASP A 2 -17.85 0.23 -1.84
N THR A 3 -18.30 0.86 -2.95
CA THR A 3 -17.57 0.93 -4.22
C THR A 3 -16.17 1.52 -4.05
N LYS A 4 -16.02 2.52 -3.16
CA LYS A 4 -14.73 3.13 -2.86
C LYS A 4 -13.78 2.10 -2.24
N LYS A 5 -14.28 1.32 -1.27
CA LYS A 5 -13.53 0.23 -0.64
C LYS A 5 -13.12 -0.85 -1.65
N LEU A 6 -14.02 -1.24 -2.56
CA LEU A 6 -13.70 -2.20 -3.62
C LEU A 6 -12.54 -1.71 -4.51
N ILE A 7 -12.56 -0.44 -4.90
CA ILE A 7 -11.47 0.16 -5.69
C ILE A 7 -10.14 0.06 -4.94
N LEU A 8 -10.11 0.42 -3.66
CA LEU A 8 -8.90 0.35 -2.83
C LEU A 8 -8.36 -1.08 -2.71
N GLU A 9 -9.21 -2.06 -2.38
CA GLU A 9 -8.80 -3.46 -2.17
C GLU A 9 -8.25 -4.11 -3.45
N LYS A 10 -8.91 -3.88 -4.58
CA LYS A 10 -8.45 -4.43 -5.88
C LYS A 10 -7.17 -3.76 -6.34
N THR A 11 -7.04 -2.45 -6.13
CA THR A 11 -5.82 -1.72 -6.46
C THR A 11 -4.64 -2.20 -5.62
N LEU A 12 -4.82 -2.35 -4.31
CA LEU A 12 -3.79 -2.90 -3.41
C LEU A 12 -3.36 -4.31 -3.84
N LYS A 13 -4.32 -5.17 -4.19
CA LYS A 13 -4.02 -6.52 -4.70
C LYS A 13 -3.16 -6.45 -5.98
N LEU A 14 -3.52 -5.60 -6.93
CA LEU A 14 -2.74 -5.40 -8.16
C LEU A 14 -1.31 -4.88 -7.88
N MET A 15 -1.14 -4.01 -6.89
CA MET A 15 0.17 -3.49 -6.46
C MET A 15 1.06 -4.61 -5.89
N ILE A 16 0.50 -5.51 -5.08
CA ILE A 16 1.23 -6.62 -4.47
C ILE A 16 1.62 -7.68 -5.52
N GLU A 17 0.71 -7.99 -6.44
CA GLU A 17 0.92 -9.03 -7.46
C GLU A 17 1.89 -8.59 -8.55
N LYS A 18 1.93 -7.30 -8.90
CA LYS A 18 2.87 -6.77 -9.89
C LYS A 18 4.11 -6.17 -9.22
N GLN A 19 5.10 -7.01 -8.94
CA GLN A 19 6.40 -6.67 -8.31
C GLN A 19 7.20 -5.53 -8.97
N ASN A 20 6.77 -4.92 -10.09
CA ASN A 20 7.52 -3.84 -10.75
C ASN A 20 6.70 -2.96 -11.72
N SER A 21 5.38 -2.83 -11.56
CA SER A 21 4.59 -2.02 -12.51
C SER A 21 3.63 -1.09 -11.81
N ILE A 22 3.75 0.21 -12.10
CA ILE A 22 2.75 1.23 -11.81
C ILE A 22 1.39 0.70 -12.29
N VAL A 23 0.44 0.51 -11.38
CA VAL A 23 -0.93 0.10 -11.74
C VAL A 23 -1.56 1.24 -12.55
N SER A 24 -2.17 0.93 -13.69
CA SER A 24 -2.91 1.93 -14.48
C SER A 24 -4.39 1.96 -14.09
N ILE A 25 -5.05 3.10 -14.29
CA ILE A 25 -6.50 3.23 -14.08
C ILE A 25 -7.29 2.20 -14.90
N ARG A 26 -6.83 1.87 -16.11
CA ARG A 26 -7.45 0.82 -16.92
C ARG A 26 -7.40 -0.54 -16.25
N GLN A 27 -6.26 -0.92 -15.66
CA GLN A 27 -6.17 -2.18 -14.91
C GLN A 27 -7.07 -2.19 -13.68
N ILE A 28 -7.26 -1.04 -13.02
CA ILE A 28 -8.19 -0.91 -11.88
C ILE A 28 -9.63 -1.07 -12.37
N SER A 29 -9.98 -0.44 -13.49
CA SER A 29 -11.27 -0.61 -14.17
C SER A 29 -11.53 -2.08 -14.48
N ASP A 30 -10.58 -2.75 -15.12
CA ASP A 30 -10.70 -4.16 -15.49
C ASP A 30 -10.84 -5.07 -14.25
N ALA A 31 -10.11 -4.78 -13.17
CA ALA A 31 -10.14 -5.57 -11.93
C ALA A 31 -11.39 -5.35 -11.06
N THR A 32 -12.07 -4.21 -11.22
CA THR A 32 -13.24 -3.82 -10.43
C THR A 32 -14.55 -3.95 -11.19
N GLY A 33 -14.52 -3.96 -12.53
CA GLY A 33 -15.70 -3.87 -13.39
C GLY A 33 -16.30 -2.46 -13.44
N ILE A 34 -15.62 -1.45 -12.88
CA ILE A 34 -16.09 -0.06 -12.82
C ILE A 34 -15.43 0.70 -13.97
N THR A 35 -16.20 1.52 -14.69
CA THR A 35 -15.64 2.35 -15.76
C THR A 35 -14.61 3.35 -15.22
N THR A 36 -13.67 3.78 -16.06
CA THR A 36 -12.71 4.84 -15.72
C THR A 36 -13.41 6.09 -15.14
N GLY A 37 -14.50 6.55 -15.76
CA GLY A 37 -15.27 7.70 -15.24
C GLY A 37 -15.93 7.41 -13.89
N GLY A 38 -16.40 6.18 -13.65
CA GLY A 38 -16.92 5.74 -12.36
C GLY A 38 -15.84 5.68 -11.27
N ILE A 39 -14.59 5.36 -11.62
CA ILE A 39 -13.47 5.44 -10.67
C ILE A 39 -13.16 6.90 -10.34
N TYR A 40 -13.13 7.77 -11.36
CA TYR A 40 -12.86 9.20 -11.16
C TYR A 40 -13.98 9.95 -10.42
N TYR A 41 -15.16 9.34 -10.27
CA TYR A 41 -16.20 9.85 -9.37
C TYR A 41 -15.79 9.75 -7.89
N TYR A 42 -14.98 8.74 -7.52
CA TYR A 42 -14.54 8.52 -6.14
C TYR A 42 -13.15 9.10 -5.83
N PHE A 43 -12.31 9.27 -6.85
CA PHE A 43 -10.92 9.69 -6.71
C PHE A 43 -10.56 10.69 -7.80
N SER A 44 -9.91 11.81 -7.46
CA SER A 44 -9.59 12.85 -8.44
C SER A 44 -8.39 12.45 -9.31
N SER A 45 -7.51 11.62 -8.75
CA SER A 45 -6.31 11.10 -9.41
C SER A 45 -6.04 9.64 -9.02
N LYS A 46 -5.12 9.00 -9.75
CA LYS A 46 -4.62 7.68 -9.38
C LYS A 46 -3.79 7.75 -8.10
N GLU A 47 -3.08 8.87 -7.92
CA GLU A 47 -2.25 9.18 -6.77
C GLU A 47 -3.09 9.32 -5.48
N ASP A 48 -4.33 9.79 -5.60
CA ASP A 48 -5.30 9.83 -4.48
C ASP A 48 -5.63 8.42 -4.00
N ILE A 49 -5.82 7.46 -4.92
CA ILE A 49 -6.07 6.05 -4.59
C ILE A 49 -4.88 5.49 -3.80
N TYR A 50 -3.65 5.78 -4.25
CA TYR A 50 -2.44 5.31 -3.56
C TYR A 50 -2.24 5.98 -2.20
N THR A 51 -2.53 7.26 -2.09
CA THR A 51 -2.50 7.99 -0.81
C THR A 51 -3.46 7.34 0.18
N GLU A 52 -4.71 7.11 -0.22
CA GLU A 52 -5.71 6.50 0.66
C GLU A 52 -5.38 5.05 1.01
N ILE A 53 -4.84 4.25 0.07
CA ILE A 53 -4.32 2.92 0.38
C ILE A 53 -3.20 2.99 1.43
N THR A 54 -2.29 3.94 1.26
CA THR A 54 -1.16 4.14 2.18
C THR A 54 -1.67 4.52 3.57
N GLU A 55 -2.54 5.52 3.66
CA GLU A 55 -3.14 5.96 4.92
C GLU A 55 -3.93 4.85 5.61
N ARG A 56 -4.71 4.08 4.85
CA ARG A 56 -5.62 3.08 5.40
C ARG A 56 -4.96 1.76 5.77
N TYR A 57 -3.94 1.34 5.02
CA TYR A 57 -3.37 -0.01 5.14
C TYR A 57 -1.88 -0.02 5.52
N ILE A 58 -1.16 1.09 5.37
CA ILE A 58 0.30 1.14 5.51
C ILE A 58 0.73 2.04 6.68
N ILE A 59 0.07 3.18 6.91
CA ILE A 59 0.48 4.14 7.95
C ILE A 59 0.38 3.55 9.37
N ASP A 60 -0.50 2.59 9.63
CA ASP A 60 -0.53 1.86 10.91
C ASP A 60 0.74 1.02 11.14
N TYR A 61 1.34 0.48 10.08
CA TYR A 61 2.66 -0.16 10.14
C TYR A 61 3.79 0.87 10.15
N GLY A 62 3.55 2.05 9.58
CA GLY A 62 4.43 3.19 9.42
C GLY A 62 4.66 4.07 10.66
N LYS A 63 4.11 3.73 11.84
CA LYS A 63 4.70 4.17 13.12
C LYS A 63 6.03 3.45 13.36
N PHE A 64 6.91 3.49 12.38
CA PHE A 64 8.33 3.32 12.59
C PHE A 64 8.81 4.61 13.20
N ASP A 65 9.48 4.48 14.33
CA ASP A 65 10.20 5.57 14.95
C ASP A 65 11.24 6.06 13.94
N ILE A 66 10.93 7.14 13.22
CA ILE A 66 11.81 7.72 12.19
C ILE A 66 13.17 8.07 12.83
N ASP A 67 13.21 8.31 14.14
CA ASP A 67 14.45 8.55 14.87
C ASP A 67 15.27 7.27 15.08
N LYS A 68 14.67 6.07 15.06
CA LYS A 68 15.43 4.80 14.92
C LYS A 68 16.03 4.65 13.53
N LEU A 69 15.31 5.03 12.47
CA LEU A 69 15.80 4.92 11.08
C LEU A 69 17.01 5.82 10.81
N LYS A 70 17.08 6.97 11.49
CA LYS A 70 18.24 7.87 11.44
C LYS A 70 19.50 7.27 12.08
N GLN A 71 19.34 6.33 13.02
CA GLN A 71 20.46 5.69 13.72
C GLN A 71 20.97 4.42 13.05
N ILE A 72 20.23 3.85 12.10
CA ILE A 72 20.70 2.69 11.30
C ILE A 72 21.80 3.17 10.35
N LYS A 73 23.04 2.73 10.61
CA LYS A 73 24.19 2.92 9.72
C LYS A 73 24.11 1.92 8.57
N GLY A 74 24.27 2.41 7.34
CA GLY A 74 24.24 1.57 6.15
C GLY A 74 23.70 2.30 4.92
N ASN A 75 23.88 1.70 3.74
CA ASN A 75 23.33 2.19 2.49
C ASN A 75 21.79 1.99 2.43
N ALA A 76 21.13 2.59 1.43
CA ALA A 76 19.67 2.55 1.32
C ALA A 76 19.08 1.13 1.31
N LYS A 77 19.81 0.15 0.77
CA LYS A 77 19.38 -1.26 0.72
C LYS A 77 19.37 -1.90 2.10
N GLU A 78 20.38 -1.63 2.93
CA GLU A 78 20.46 -2.13 4.32
C GLU A 78 19.35 -1.55 5.18
N LYS A 79 19.05 -0.25 5.01
CA LYS A 79 17.94 0.40 5.72
C LYS A 79 16.58 -0.19 5.34
N ILE A 80 16.34 -0.44 4.06
CA ILE A 80 15.10 -1.08 3.60
C ILE A 80 15.01 -2.51 4.13
N HIS A 81 16.11 -3.25 4.15
CA HIS A 81 16.15 -4.62 4.70
C HIS A 81 15.74 -4.65 6.19
N ASP A 82 16.30 -3.76 7.00
CA ASP A 82 16.08 -3.76 8.45
C ASP A 82 14.65 -3.31 8.82
N VAL A 83 14.11 -2.32 8.10
CA VAL A 83 12.70 -1.91 8.22
C VAL A 83 11.78 -3.07 7.89
N MET A 84 12.04 -3.76 6.77
CA MET A 84 11.23 -4.91 6.35
C MET A 84 11.29 -6.02 7.40
N ALA A 85 12.47 -6.30 7.99
CA ALA A 85 12.62 -7.30 9.04
C ALA A 85 11.82 -6.97 10.32
N GLU A 86 11.76 -5.70 10.74
CA GLU A 86 10.94 -5.28 11.89
C GLU A 86 9.43 -5.38 11.60
N ILE A 87 8.99 -5.07 10.38
CA ILE A 87 7.59 -5.27 9.94
C ILE A 87 7.20 -6.75 10.05
N PHE A 88 8.08 -7.65 9.58
CA PHE A 88 7.82 -9.09 9.62
C PHE A 88 7.76 -9.65 11.04
N LYS A 89 8.60 -9.16 11.97
CA LYS A 89 8.55 -9.58 13.38
C LYS A 89 7.23 -9.23 14.06
N LYS A 90 6.73 -8.00 13.88
CA LYS A 90 5.41 -7.58 14.43
C LYS A 90 4.24 -8.43 13.93
N LYS A 91 4.34 -8.99 12.72
CA LYS A 91 3.31 -9.88 12.15
C LYS A 91 3.31 -11.28 12.79
N ALA A 92 4.46 -11.74 13.29
CA ALA A 92 4.56 -13.03 13.99
C ALA A 92 3.87 -12.97 15.37
N ASP A 93 3.97 -11.85 16.06
CA ASP A 93 3.38 -11.64 17.39
C ASP A 93 1.84 -11.53 17.35
N TRP A 94 1.26 -11.09 16.23
CA TRP A 94 -0.19 -10.95 16.07
C TRP A 94 -0.92 -12.28 15.76
N ASN A 95 -0.19 -13.34 15.37
CA ASN A 95 -0.77 -14.65 15.05
C ASN A 95 -0.84 -15.61 16.26
N GLN A 96 -0.63 -15.13 17.48
CA GLN A 96 -0.69 -15.92 18.72
C GLN A 96 -1.77 -15.48 19.72
N ASN A 97 -2.70 -14.58 19.33
CA ASN A 97 -3.84 -14.16 20.15
C ASN A 97 -5.16 -14.26 19.38
#